data_AF-A0A804R7T4-F1
#
_entry.id   AF-A0A804R7T4-F1
#
_cell.length_a   1.000
_cell.length_b   1.000
_cell.length_c   1.000
_cell.angle_alpha   90.00
_cell.angle_beta   90.00
_cell.angle_gamma   90.00
#
_symmetry.space_group_name_H-M   'P 1'
#
loop_
_entity.id
_entity.type
_entity.pdbx_description
1 polymer ?
#
loop_
_entity_poly.entity_id
_entity_poly.type
_entity_poly.pdbx_seq_one_letter_code
_entity_poly.pdbx_strand_id
1 'polypeptide(L)'
;MITLVTQAFYLLYTVTLSCLSFIGFPRQPSYTTGFGTALNIETLIAAAEQRDTPTETPPPEVQDKILFMINNISISNMEAKAKEFNKVIQEQYYPWFAQYMVMKRASIEPNFHDLYLKFFDKVNSKSLNKEILKATYENCKVL
;
A
#
# COMPACT_ATOMS: atom_id res chain seq x y z
N MET A 1 -10.57 9.55 7.11
CA MET A 1 -9.45 8.94 6.35
C MET A 1 -8.75 7.86 7.17
N ILE A 2 -8.32 8.14 8.40
CA ILE A 2 -7.65 7.18 9.29
C ILE A 2 -8.36 5.82 9.35
N THR A 3 -9.70 5.80 9.50
CA THR A 3 -10.49 4.55 9.57
C THR A 3 -10.37 3.68 8.32
N LEU A 4 -10.37 4.27 7.11
CA LEU A 4 -10.30 3.52 5.86
C LEU A 4 -8.90 2.94 5.65
N VAL A 5 -7.84 3.71 5.95
CA VAL A 5 -6.47 3.22 5.88
C VAL A 5 -6.23 2.14 6.93
N THR A 6 -6.75 2.31 8.15
CA THR A 6 -6.68 1.27 9.21
C THR A 6 -7.38 -0.02 8.77
N GLN A 7 -8.60 0.07 8.24
CA GLN A 7 -9.33 -1.11 7.73
C GLN A 7 -8.57 -1.76 6.58
N ALA A 8 -8.00 -0.98 5.69
CA ALA A 8 -7.29 -1.49 4.53
C ALA A 8 -5.96 -2.16 4.93
N PHE A 9 -5.25 -1.63 5.94
CA PHE A 9 -4.08 -2.27 6.55
C PHE A 9 -4.45 -3.57 7.28
N TYR A 10 -5.58 -3.60 8.02
CA TYR A 10 -6.11 -4.82 8.65
C TYR A 10 -6.52 -5.87 7.59
N LEU A 11 -7.21 -5.45 6.53
CA LEU A 11 -7.58 -6.32 5.40
C LEU A 11 -6.33 -6.94 4.77
N LEU A 12 -5.31 -6.12 4.48
CA LEU A 12 -4.04 -6.62 3.94
C LEU A 12 -3.41 -7.66 4.87
N TYR A 13 -3.38 -7.42 6.18
CA TYR A 13 -2.87 -8.37 7.16
C TYR A 13 -3.69 -9.68 7.19
N THR A 14 -5.01 -9.61 7.16
CA THR A 14 -5.85 -10.82 7.15
C THR A 14 -5.68 -11.64 5.88
N VAL A 15 -5.50 -10.97 4.73
CA VAL A 15 -5.32 -11.63 3.44
C VAL A 15 -3.91 -12.22 3.31
N THR A 16 -2.87 -11.55 3.83
CA THR A 16 -1.53 -12.15 3.88
C THR A 16 -1.48 -13.36 4.80
N LEU A 17 -2.14 -13.31 5.97
CA LEU A 17 -2.22 -14.42 6.91
C LEU A 17 -2.96 -15.64 6.31
N SER A 18 -4.08 -15.40 5.62
CA SER A 18 -4.79 -16.48 4.93
C SER A 18 -3.94 -17.04 3.78
N CYS A 19 -3.31 -16.21 2.96
CA CYS A 19 -2.44 -16.70 1.87
C CYS A 19 -1.25 -17.53 2.40
N LEU A 20 -0.65 -17.15 3.54
CA LEU A 20 0.38 -17.92 4.23
C LEU A 20 -0.13 -19.27 4.77
N SER A 21 -1.38 -19.33 5.24
CA SER A 21 -2.01 -20.58 5.69
C SER A 21 -2.44 -21.52 4.55
N PHE A 22 -2.57 -20.99 3.32
CA PHE A 22 -3.05 -21.73 2.15
C PHE A 22 -1.94 -22.26 1.21
N ILE A 23 -0.66 -22.20 1.60
CA ILE A 23 0.49 -22.77 0.83
C ILE A 23 0.44 -24.33 0.73
N GLY A 24 -0.70 -24.96 1.05
CA GLY A 24 -0.88 -26.42 1.08
C GLY A 24 -1.89 -27.03 0.10
N PHE A 25 -2.55 -26.30 -0.81
CA PHE A 25 -3.56 -26.91 -1.70
C PHE A 25 -3.43 -26.55 -3.18
N PRO A 26 -3.51 -27.55 -4.09
CA PRO A 26 -3.44 -27.32 -5.53
C PRO A 26 -4.74 -26.66 -6.04
N ARG A 27 -4.57 -25.62 -6.85
CA ARG A 27 -5.63 -24.97 -7.65
C ARG A 27 -6.45 -26.02 -8.41
N GLN A 28 -7.78 -25.99 -8.25
CA GLN A 28 -8.71 -26.59 -9.21
C GLN A 28 -9.59 -25.51 -9.88
N PRO A 29 -10.03 -25.75 -11.13
CA PRO A 29 -10.46 -24.70 -12.04
C PRO A 29 -11.97 -24.39 -11.93
N SER A 30 -12.28 -23.13 -12.22
CA SER A 30 -13.60 -22.50 -12.16
C SER A 30 -14.59 -23.02 -13.21
N TYR A 31 -15.85 -23.24 -12.79
CA TYR A 31 -17.02 -23.13 -13.66
C TYR A 31 -18.29 -22.85 -12.83
N THR A 32 -19.22 -22.10 -13.46
CA THR A 32 -20.65 -21.85 -13.11
C THR A 32 -20.93 -21.00 -11.84
N THR A 33 -21.79 -19.96 -11.74
CA THR A 33 -22.86 -19.35 -12.58
C THR A 33 -23.31 -18.05 -11.86
N GLY A 34 -23.72 -16.99 -12.58
CA GLY A 34 -24.83 -16.12 -12.12
C GLY A 34 -24.62 -14.60 -11.99
N PHE A 35 -25.18 -13.87 -12.97
CA PHE A 35 -25.84 -12.55 -12.90
C PHE A 35 -25.01 -11.24 -13.01
N GLY A 36 -25.27 -10.50 -14.11
CA GLY A 36 -24.79 -9.14 -14.37
C GLY A 36 -23.73 -9.08 -15.46
N THR A 37 -24.12 -8.65 -16.67
CA THR A 37 -23.28 -8.32 -17.85
C THR A 37 -21.86 -8.90 -17.85
N ALA A 38 -21.63 -9.96 -18.63
CA ALA A 38 -20.31 -10.57 -18.82
C ALA A 38 -19.28 -9.55 -19.33
N LEU A 39 -18.69 -8.77 -18.42
CA LEU A 39 -17.41 -8.14 -18.62
C LEU A 39 -16.47 -9.29 -18.89
N ASN A 40 -15.97 -9.37 -20.12
CA ASN A 40 -15.02 -10.39 -20.53
C ASN A 40 -13.94 -10.45 -19.45
N ILE A 41 -13.76 -11.63 -18.85
CA ILE A 41 -12.80 -11.83 -17.76
C ILE A 41 -11.41 -11.41 -18.23
N GLU A 42 -11.12 -11.56 -19.53
CA GLU A 42 -9.91 -11.05 -20.17
C GLU A 42 -9.81 -9.52 -20.12
N THR A 43 -10.92 -8.77 -20.20
CA THR A 43 -10.93 -7.32 -20.02
C THR A 43 -10.66 -6.93 -18.57
N LEU A 44 -11.15 -7.70 -17.60
CA LEU A 44 -10.86 -7.47 -16.18
C LEU A 44 -9.40 -7.82 -15.84
N ILE A 45 -8.87 -8.89 -16.43
CA ILE A 45 -7.47 -9.31 -16.29
C ILE A 45 -6.55 -8.33 -17.01
N ALA A 46 -6.84 -7.94 -18.26
CA ALA A 46 -6.05 -6.94 -18.99
C ALA A 46 -6.12 -5.55 -18.33
N ALA A 47 -7.28 -5.17 -17.77
CA ALA A 47 -7.38 -3.96 -16.96
C ALA A 47 -6.71 -4.08 -15.59
N ALA A 48 -6.37 -5.30 -15.13
CA ALA A 48 -5.54 -5.53 -13.96
C ALA A 48 -4.05 -5.53 -14.32
N GLU A 49 -3.67 -6.09 -15.47
CA GLU A 49 -2.29 -6.10 -15.99
C GLU A 49 -1.83 -4.71 -16.47
N GLN A 50 -2.72 -3.86 -16.98
CA GLN A 50 -2.42 -2.46 -17.29
C GLN A 50 -2.24 -1.55 -16.06
N ARG A 51 -2.45 -2.06 -14.83
CA ARG A 51 -2.29 -1.27 -13.60
C ARG A 51 -0.87 -1.20 -13.06
N ASP A 52 0.10 -1.78 -13.76
CA ASP A 52 1.50 -1.38 -13.62
C ASP A 52 1.67 0.03 -14.23
N THR A 53 0.97 1.03 -13.70
CA THR A 53 1.30 2.43 -14.01
C THR A 53 2.75 2.61 -13.58
N PRO A 54 3.68 2.92 -14.51
CA PRO A 54 5.08 3.08 -14.16
C PRO A 54 5.18 4.17 -13.09
N THR A 55 5.38 3.77 -11.84
CA THR A 55 5.54 4.73 -10.76
C THR A 55 6.91 5.35 -10.93
N GLU A 56 6.98 6.67 -10.98
CA GLU A 56 8.27 7.35 -11.05
C GLU A 56 9.07 6.99 -9.80
N THR A 57 10.25 6.43 -10.02
CA THR A 57 11.13 5.98 -8.94
C THR A 57 12.03 7.16 -8.55
N PRO A 58 12.08 7.56 -7.27
CA PRO A 58 12.96 8.64 -6.83
C PRO A 58 14.45 8.31 -7.08
N PRO A 59 15.33 9.31 -7.13
CA PRO A 59 16.78 9.06 -7.09
C PRO A 59 17.17 8.23 -5.85
N PRO A 60 18.20 7.36 -5.93
CA PRO A 60 18.61 6.49 -4.82
C PRO A 60 18.84 7.23 -3.50
N GLU A 61 19.44 8.43 -3.55
CA GLU A 61 19.66 9.27 -2.36
C GLU A 61 18.36 9.67 -1.65
N VAL A 62 17.30 9.93 -2.41
CA VAL A 62 15.97 10.26 -1.88
C VAL A 62 15.33 9.01 -1.28
N GLN A 63 15.47 7.87 -1.95
CA GLN A 63 14.98 6.59 -1.44
C GLN A 63 15.65 6.27 -0.10
N ASP A 64 16.98 6.23 -0.04
CA ASP A 64 17.74 5.90 1.16
C ASP A 64 17.35 6.79 2.34
N LYS A 65 17.19 8.10 2.09
CA LYS A 65 16.75 9.04 3.11
C LYS A 65 15.34 8.73 3.63
N ILE A 66 14.40 8.42 2.73
CA ILE A 66 13.03 8.03 3.11
C ILE A 66 13.03 6.70 3.87
N LEU A 67 13.74 5.69 3.38
CA LEU A 67 13.84 4.39 4.03
C LEU A 67 14.44 4.52 5.44
N PHE A 68 15.48 5.33 5.59
CA PHE A 68 16.08 5.65 6.89
C PHE A 68 15.10 6.35 7.83
N MET A 69 14.29 7.29 7.32
CA MET A 69 13.25 7.96 8.11
C MET A 69 12.20 6.96 8.62
N ILE A 70 11.66 6.10 7.74
CA ILE A 70 10.64 5.11 8.11
C ILE A 70 11.19 4.06 9.08
N ASN A 71 12.45 3.65 8.94
CA ASN A 71 13.11 2.73 9.88
C ASN A 71 13.26 3.30 11.30
N ASN A 72 13.49 4.61 11.42
CA ASN A 72 13.86 5.25 12.71
C ASN A 72 12.76 6.14 13.28
N ILE A 73 11.55 6.08 12.73
CA ILE A 73 10.44 6.88 13.22
C ILE A 73 9.96 6.37 14.57
N SER A 74 9.65 7.30 15.48
CA SER A 74 9.06 7.03 16.78
C SER A 74 8.09 8.14 17.15
N ILE A 75 7.26 7.92 18.18
CA ILE A 75 6.30 8.92 18.66
C ILE A 75 7.01 10.23 19.07
N SER A 76 8.22 10.16 19.64
CA SER A 76 8.96 11.33 20.12
C SER A 76 9.60 12.17 19.01
N ASN A 77 9.92 11.57 17.85
CA ASN A 77 10.57 12.27 16.74
C ASN A 77 9.65 12.50 15.53
N MET A 78 8.41 12.00 15.58
CA MET A 78 7.49 11.92 14.46
C MET A 78 7.26 13.26 13.75
N GLU A 79 7.06 14.34 14.52
CA GLU A 79 6.78 15.65 13.94
C GLU A 79 8.00 16.18 13.15
N ALA A 80 9.21 15.99 13.68
CA ALA A 80 10.43 16.37 12.98
C ALA A 80 10.62 15.54 11.71
N LYS A 81 10.38 14.22 11.79
CA LYS A 81 10.46 13.30 10.65
C LYS A 81 9.43 13.59 9.56
N ALA A 82 8.20 13.98 9.93
CA ALA A 82 7.18 14.38 8.96
C ALA A 82 7.56 15.67 8.22
N LYS A 83 8.13 16.66 8.93
CA LYS A 83 8.65 17.88 8.31
C LYS A 83 9.86 17.60 7.39
N GLU A 84 10.75 16.71 7.81
CA GLU A 84 11.88 16.26 6.97
C GLU A 84 11.39 15.54 5.71
N PHE A 85 10.44 14.62 5.86
CA PHE A 85 9.82 13.87 4.77
C PHE A 85 9.22 14.81 3.73
N ASN A 86 8.39 15.78 4.14
CA ASN A 86 7.77 16.76 3.24
C ASN A 86 8.77 17.65 2.47
N LYS A 87 10.02 17.76 2.92
CA LYS A 87 11.09 18.48 2.18
C LYS A 87 11.82 17.60 1.17
N VAL A 88 11.76 16.28 1.38
CA VAL A 88 12.55 15.30 0.63
C VAL A 88 11.71 14.67 -0.47
N ILE A 89 10.48 14.27 -0.17
CA ILE A 89 9.61 13.65 -1.16
C ILE A 89 8.91 14.72 -2.00
N GLN A 90 8.87 14.49 -3.31
CA GLN A 90 8.11 15.31 -4.25
C GLN A 90 6.82 14.56 -4.64
N GLU A 91 5.77 15.29 -5.04
CA GLU A 91 4.42 14.71 -5.23
C GLU A 91 4.39 13.61 -6.30
N GLN A 92 5.23 13.69 -7.35
CA GLN A 92 5.35 12.65 -8.38
C GLN A 92 5.83 11.30 -7.84
N TYR A 93 6.48 11.29 -6.67
CA TYR A 93 6.98 10.09 -6.00
C TYR A 93 6.02 9.49 -4.98
N TYR A 94 4.84 10.10 -4.77
CA TYR A 94 3.84 9.57 -3.83
C TYR A 94 3.36 8.16 -4.19
N PRO A 95 3.13 7.80 -5.48
CA PRO A 95 2.76 6.43 -5.84
C PRO A 95 3.84 5.41 -5.45
N TRP A 96 5.12 5.72 -5.68
CA TRP A 96 6.24 4.85 -5.29
C TRP A 96 6.29 4.64 -3.78
N PHE A 97 6.18 5.74 -3.01
CA PHE A 97 6.19 5.66 -1.55
C PHE A 97 4.97 4.90 -1.02
N ALA A 98 3.81 5.07 -1.64
CA ALA A 98 2.59 4.37 -1.27
C ALA A 98 2.71 2.86 -1.46
N GLN A 99 3.22 2.42 -2.61
CA GLN A 99 3.53 1.02 -2.86
C GLN A 99 4.55 0.48 -1.86
N TYR A 100 5.63 1.22 -1.60
CA TYR A 100 6.62 0.84 -0.59
C TYR A 100 5.98 0.63 0.79
N MET A 101 5.21 1.59 1.29
CA MET A 101 4.57 1.49 2.60
C MET A 101 3.59 0.33 2.67
N VAL A 102 2.77 0.12 1.65
CA VAL A 102 1.75 -0.94 1.63
C VAL A 102 2.38 -2.33 1.50
N MET A 103 3.31 -2.50 0.55
CA MET A 103 3.85 -3.81 0.19
C MET A 103 5.01 -4.26 1.06
N LYS A 104 5.83 -3.33 1.58
CA LYS A 104 7.08 -3.64 2.30
C LYS A 104 7.02 -3.34 3.79
N ARG A 105 6.01 -2.61 4.28
CA ARG A 105 5.85 -2.27 5.71
C ARG A 105 4.53 -2.80 6.25
N ALA A 106 3.42 -2.23 5.81
CA ALA A 106 2.08 -2.53 6.27
C ALA A 106 1.74 -4.03 6.22
N SER A 107 2.12 -4.71 5.14
CA SER A 107 1.85 -6.13 4.93
C SER A 107 2.52 -7.07 5.94
N ILE A 108 3.64 -6.65 6.54
CA ILE A 108 4.51 -7.49 7.39
C ILE A 108 4.71 -6.97 8.82
N GLU A 109 4.40 -5.69 9.08
CA GLU A 109 4.63 -5.01 10.36
C GLU A 109 3.30 -4.51 10.98
N PRO A 110 2.34 -5.41 11.32
CA PRO A 110 1.03 -5.03 11.88
C PRO A 110 1.14 -4.20 13.17
N ASN A 111 2.14 -4.49 13.98
CA ASN A 111 2.39 -3.79 15.24
C ASN A 111 2.75 -2.30 15.05
N PHE A 112 3.17 -1.90 13.85
CA PHE A 112 3.55 -0.52 13.53
C PHE A 112 2.45 0.26 12.80
N HIS A 113 1.28 -0.33 12.55
CA HIS A 113 0.19 0.32 11.81
C HIS A 113 -0.25 1.65 12.44
N ASP A 114 -0.47 1.69 13.77
CA ASP A 114 -0.82 2.92 14.49
C ASP A 114 0.28 3.98 14.37
N LEU A 115 1.55 3.57 14.40
CA LEU A 115 2.69 4.47 14.22
C LEU A 115 2.71 5.09 12.82
N TYR A 116 2.47 4.29 11.77
CA TYR A 116 2.41 4.77 10.38
C TYR A 116 1.21 5.69 10.13
N LEU A 117 0.04 5.36 10.69
CA LEU A 117 -1.16 6.21 10.57
C LEU A 117 -0.93 7.58 11.22
N LYS A 118 -0.39 7.60 12.45
CA LYS A 118 -0.02 8.85 13.13
C LYS A 118 1.02 9.64 12.33
N PHE A 119 1.97 8.96 11.69
CA PHE A 119 2.93 9.62 10.81
C PHE A 119 2.25 10.28 9.61
N PHE A 120 1.33 9.59 8.93
CA PHE A 120 0.58 10.16 7.81
C PHE A 120 -0.29 11.35 8.22
N ASP A 121 -0.88 11.32 9.42
CA ASP A 121 -1.58 12.48 9.99
C ASP A 121 -0.64 13.68 10.19
N LYS A 122 0.62 13.44 10.59
CA LYS A 122 1.64 14.51 10.73
C LYS A 122 2.18 15.01 9.39
N VAL A 123 2.29 14.14 8.40
CA VAL A 123 2.65 14.52 7.02
C VAL A 123 1.57 15.43 6.41
N ASN A 124 0.29 15.17 6.76
CA ASN A 124 -0.87 16.00 6.43
C ASN A 124 -1.01 16.30 4.92
N SER A 125 -0.75 15.30 4.08
CA SER A 125 -0.88 15.40 2.62
C SER A 125 -2.08 14.59 2.14
N LYS A 126 -3.09 15.28 1.59
CA LYS A 126 -4.29 14.64 1.03
C LYS A 126 -3.96 13.80 -0.21
N SER A 127 -3.09 14.30 -1.07
CA SER A 127 -2.63 13.58 -2.27
C SER A 127 -1.92 12.28 -1.87
N LEU A 128 -1.02 12.34 -0.89
CA LEU A 128 -0.33 11.14 -0.39
C LEU A 128 -1.31 10.11 0.18
N ASN A 129 -2.26 10.55 1.01
CA ASN A 129 -3.26 9.66 1.61
C ASN A 129 -4.13 8.97 0.56
N LYS A 130 -4.42 9.66 -0.56
CA LYS A 130 -5.12 9.08 -1.71
C LYS A 130 -4.28 8.00 -2.39
N GLU A 131 -2.99 8.23 -2.61
CA GLU A 131 -2.08 7.23 -3.17
C GLU A 131 -1.89 6.03 -2.24
N ILE A 132 -1.77 6.24 -0.92
CA ILE A 132 -1.73 5.15 0.08
C ILE A 132 -2.98 4.29 -0.03
N LEU A 133 -4.17 4.91 0.00
CA LEU A 133 -5.44 4.19 -0.08
C LEU A 133 -5.58 3.43 -1.41
N LYS A 134 -5.19 4.05 -2.53
CA LYS A 134 -5.17 3.44 -3.85
C LYS A 134 -4.26 2.21 -3.85
N ALA A 135 -3.01 2.34 -3.40
CA ALA A 135 -2.07 1.24 -3.31
C ALA A 135 -2.58 0.11 -2.40
N THR A 136 -3.23 0.43 -1.28
CA THR A 136 -3.82 -0.58 -0.40
C THR A 136 -4.94 -1.36 -1.12
N TYR A 137 -5.86 -0.68 -1.79
CA TYR A 137 -6.92 -1.34 -2.56
C TYR A 137 -6.38 -2.17 -3.73
N GLU A 138 -5.39 -1.67 -4.45
CA GLU A 138 -4.77 -2.39 -5.57
C GLU A 138 -4.10 -3.67 -5.08
N ASN A 139 -3.35 -3.61 -3.98
CA ASN A 139 -2.72 -4.81 -3.39
C ASN A 139 -3.74 -5.80 -2.83
N CYS A 140 -4.83 -5.33 -2.23
CA CYS A 140 -5.92 -6.22 -1.78
C CYS A 140 -6.66 -6.91 -2.93
N LYS A 141 -6.62 -6.39 -4.17
CA LYS A 141 -7.24 -7.04 -5.35
C LYS A 141 -6.34 -8.11 -5.98
N VAL A 142 -5.04 -8.00 -5.77
CA VAL A 142 -4.04 -8.90 -6.34
C VAL A 142 -3.89 -10.19 -5.52
N LEU A 143 -4.18 -10.11 -4.21
CA LEU A 143 -4.22 -11.25 -3.30
C LEU A 143 -5.58 -11.96 -3.32
#